data_AF-A0A9P5RHC6-F1
#
_entry.id   AF-A0A9P5RHC6-F1
#
_cell.length_a   1.000
_cell.length_b   1.000
_cell.length_c   1.000
_cell.angle_alpha   90.00
_cell.angle_beta   90.00
_cell.angle_gamma   90.00
#
_symmetry.space_group_name_H-M   'P 1'
#
loop_
_entity.id
_entity.type
_entity.pdbx_description
1 polymer ?
#
loop_
_entity_poly.entity_id
_entity_poly.type
_entity_poly.pdbx_seq_one_letter_code
_entity_poly.pdbx_strand_id
1 'polypeptide(L)'
;MTTTTFTSCLPSPSSPLADLTFSPIPAGPLSPDARAQLQSELDQIRKCSAESQTAYNAAHASIPTYQQLVLTTHAQVAAAKQAVLQAKGLTPTSSSAPSIVNSTSSSSSTSNASSPPSPLSPLNNHMHQDLLNGIQAHGQNLERLEQQHVELGLKLSQVLRDKAEAEETKKRLNDYMMRAKSRIREIEQKLSE
;
A
#
# COMPACT_ATOMS: atom_id res chain seq x y z
N MET A 1 6.61 -14.26 10.97
CA MET A 1 6.00 -13.10 10.31
C MET A 1 7.01 -11.97 10.35
N THR A 2 7.60 -11.60 9.22
CA THR A 2 8.60 -10.52 9.14
C THR A 2 7.87 -9.18 9.12
N THR A 3 7.87 -8.51 10.27
CA THR A 3 7.47 -7.09 10.40
C THR A 3 8.43 -6.24 9.59
N THR A 4 8.03 -5.92 8.35
CA THR A 4 8.75 -4.96 7.51
C THR A 4 8.32 -3.57 7.96
N THR A 5 9.01 -3.04 8.97
CA THR A 5 8.96 -1.62 9.32
C THR A 5 9.53 -0.85 8.13
N PHE A 6 8.66 -0.30 7.29
CA PHE A 6 9.06 0.57 6.19
C PHE A 6 9.26 1.97 6.76
N THR A 7 10.51 2.30 7.02
CA THR A 7 10.96 3.68 7.22
C THR A 7 10.62 4.45 5.95
N SER A 8 9.77 5.46 6.07
CA SER A 8 9.50 6.42 5.01
C SER A 8 10.82 7.07 4.61
N CYS A 9 11.39 6.69 3.49
CA CYS A 9 12.55 7.34 2.89
C CYS A 9 12.16 8.61 2.14
N LEU A 10 10.92 9.09 2.29
CA LEU A 10 10.50 10.37 1.75
C LEU A 10 11.07 11.47 2.67
N PRO A 11 11.87 12.40 2.12
CA PRO A 11 12.31 13.54 2.90
C PRO A 11 11.08 14.29 3.44
N SER A 12 11.09 14.57 4.75
CA SER A 12 10.01 15.25 5.45
C SER A 12 9.56 16.52 4.71
N PRO A 13 8.24 16.84 4.70
CA PRO A 13 7.69 18.02 4.02
C PRO A 13 8.18 19.37 4.59
N SER A 14 8.98 19.35 5.66
CA SER A 14 9.77 20.49 6.14
C SER A 14 10.98 20.74 5.22
N SER A 15 10.73 20.94 3.92
CA SER A 15 11.78 21.38 3.00
C SER A 15 11.82 22.92 3.03
N PRO A 16 13.00 23.56 3.15
CA PRO A 16 13.17 25.02 3.08
C PRO A 16 12.79 25.63 1.71
N LEU A 17 12.23 24.84 0.81
CA LEU A 17 11.92 25.15 -0.59
C LEU A 17 10.64 25.97 -0.77
N ALA A 18 9.77 26.04 0.24
CA ALA A 18 8.53 26.82 0.17
C ALA A 18 8.75 28.33 0.35
N ASP A 19 9.92 28.75 0.82
CA ASP A 19 10.14 30.11 1.36
C ASP A 19 11.16 30.94 0.58
N LEU A 20 11.56 30.49 -0.62
CA LEU A 20 12.42 31.28 -1.51
C LEU A 20 11.61 32.41 -2.15
N THR A 21 11.45 33.48 -1.38
CA THR A 21 10.95 34.77 -1.86
C THR A 21 12.07 35.44 -2.66
N PHE A 22 11.96 35.42 -3.99
CA PHE A 22 12.93 36.08 -4.87
C PHE A 22 12.79 37.60 -4.77
N SER A 23 13.92 38.29 -4.67
CA SER A 23 13.93 39.76 -4.69
C SER A 23 13.59 40.27 -6.10
N PRO A 24 12.81 41.35 -6.26
CA PRO A 24 12.60 41.93 -7.59
C PRO A 24 13.94 42.38 -8.19
N ILE A 25 14.11 42.18 -9.51
CA ILE A 25 15.34 42.59 -10.21
C ILE A 25 15.39 44.11 -10.27
N PRO A 26 16.49 44.76 -9.83
CA PRO A 26 16.63 46.20 -9.91
C PRO A 26 16.51 46.71 -11.35
N ALA A 27 15.70 47.74 -11.57
CA ALA A 27 15.61 48.43 -12.85
C ALA A 27 16.79 49.40 -13.04
N GLY A 28 17.36 49.45 -14.25
CA GLY A 28 18.50 50.34 -14.57
C GLY A 28 19.88 49.71 -14.36
N PRO A 29 20.97 50.51 -14.42
CA PRO A 29 22.33 50.04 -14.22
C PRO A 29 22.52 49.49 -12.80
N LEU A 30 23.18 48.34 -12.67
CA LEU A 30 23.41 47.72 -11.37
C LEU A 30 24.45 48.51 -10.55
N SER A 31 24.11 48.83 -9.30
CA SER A 31 25.13 49.25 -8.33
C SER A 31 26.02 48.06 -7.93
N PRO A 32 27.24 48.31 -7.43
CA PRO A 32 28.12 47.24 -6.93
C PRO A 32 27.45 46.36 -5.87
N ASP A 33 26.70 46.97 -4.95
CA ASP A 33 25.97 46.26 -3.89
C ASP A 33 24.83 45.41 -4.44
N ALA A 34 24.06 45.93 -5.40
CA ALA A 34 23.01 45.16 -6.06
C ALA A 34 23.58 43.96 -6.83
N ARG A 35 24.75 44.13 -7.46
CA ARG A 35 25.47 43.05 -8.15
C ARG A 35 25.91 41.96 -7.18
N ALA A 36 26.46 42.35 -6.02
CA ALA A 36 26.85 41.41 -4.97
C ALA A 36 25.65 40.64 -4.39
N GLN A 37 24.52 41.30 -4.17
CA GLN A 37 23.28 40.66 -3.72
C GLN A 37 22.76 39.64 -4.73
N LEU A 38 22.69 40.00 -6.01
CA LEU A 38 22.28 39.10 -7.09
C LEU A 38 23.21 37.90 -7.23
N GLN A 39 24.52 38.10 -7.07
CA GLN A 39 25.50 37.01 -7.07
C GLN A 39 25.25 36.03 -5.91
N SER A 40 25.02 36.56 -4.70
CA SER A 40 24.69 35.74 -3.53
C SER A 40 23.38 34.99 -3.68
N GLU A 41 22.35 35.63 -4.24
CA GLU A 41 21.05 34.98 -4.51
C GLU A 41 21.24 33.83 -5.52
N LEU A 42 21.99 34.07 -6.59
CA LEU A 42 22.27 33.06 -7.62
C LEU A 42 23.00 31.84 -7.04
N ASP A 43 24.01 32.04 -6.18
CA ASP A 43 24.72 30.95 -5.52
C ASP A 43 23.79 30.16 -4.58
N GLN A 44 22.91 30.85 -3.86
CA GLN A 44 21.90 30.22 -3.01
C GLN A 44 20.90 29.39 -3.84
N ILE A 45 20.40 29.92 -4.96
CA ILE A 45 19.48 29.19 -5.85
C ILE A 45 20.16 27.96 -6.43
N ARG A 46 21.43 28.05 -6.85
CA ARG A 46 22.18 26.89 -7.36
C ARG A 46 22.33 25.79 -6.31
N LYS A 47 22.66 26.17 -5.07
CA LYS A 47 22.73 25.21 -3.94
C LYS A 47 21.38 24.54 -3.70
N CYS A 48 20.30 25.31 -3.52
CA CYS A 48 18.97 24.76 -3.27
C CYS A 48 18.44 23.93 -4.46
N SER A 49 18.80 24.30 -5.69
CA SER A 49 18.46 23.52 -6.88
C SER A 49 19.16 22.16 -6.93
N ALA A 50 20.41 22.06 -6.46
CA ALA A 50 21.13 20.79 -6.39
C ALA A 50 20.51 19.85 -5.34
N GLU A 51 20.14 20.40 -4.17
CA GLU A 51 19.42 19.67 -3.13
C GLU A 51 18.05 19.18 -3.64
N SER A 52 17.32 20.05 -4.33
CA SER A 52 16.02 19.71 -4.95
C SER A 52 16.14 18.65 -6.02
N GLN A 53 17.19 18.68 -6.85
CA GLN A 53 17.46 17.65 -7.86
C GLN A 53 17.72 16.29 -7.20
N THR A 54 18.43 16.28 -6.08
CA THR A 54 18.69 15.06 -5.30
C THR A 54 17.38 14.49 -4.74
N ALA A 55 16.55 15.34 -4.15
CA ALA A 55 15.22 14.94 -3.66
C ALA A 55 14.30 14.46 -4.80
N TYR A 56 14.36 15.10 -5.98
CA TYR A 56 13.58 14.71 -7.15
C TYR A 56 13.97 13.32 -7.61
N ASN A 57 15.27 13.04 -7.69
CA ASN A 57 15.78 11.73 -8.08
C ASN A 57 15.36 10.65 -7.08
N ALA A 58 15.40 10.95 -5.78
CA ALA A 58 14.93 10.04 -4.73
C ALA A 58 13.44 9.72 -4.85
N ALA A 59 12.59 10.74 -5.01
CA ALA A 59 11.15 10.56 -5.23
C ALA A 59 10.85 9.82 -6.53
N HIS A 60 11.60 10.10 -7.60
CA HIS A 60 11.47 9.39 -8.87
C HIS A 60 11.83 7.89 -8.73
N ALA A 61 12.89 7.58 -8.00
CA ALA A 61 13.35 6.22 -7.78
C ALA A 61 12.42 5.40 -6.87
N SER A 62 11.65 6.05 -5.97
CA SER A 62 10.73 5.34 -5.06
C SER A 62 9.39 4.96 -5.72
N ILE A 63 8.93 5.69 -6.75
CA ILE A 63 7.65 5.44 -7.40
C ILE A 63 7.49 4.00 -7.93
N PRO A 64 8.47 3.40 -8.64
CA PRO A 64 8.37 2.01 -9.08
C PRO A 64 8.20 1.02 -7.93
N THR A 65 8.86 1.27 -6.80
CA THR A 65 8.73 0.45 -5.58
C THR A 65 7.30 0.50 -5.05
N TYR A 66 6.70 1.69 -4.97
CA TYR A 66 5.30 1.82 -4.57
C TYR A 66 4.35 1.15 -5.56
N GLN A 67 4.59 1.28 -6.87
CA GLN A 67 3.78 0.60 -7.89
C GLN A 67 3.79 -0.92 -7.70
N GLN A 68 4.96 -1.51 -7.49
CA GLN A 68 5.08 -2.95 -7.23
C GLN A 68 4.38 -3.35 -5.93
N LEU A 69 4.46 -2.52 -4.90
CA LEU A 69 3.81 -2.77 -3.62
C LEU A 69 2.28 -2.69 -3.72
N VAL A 70 1.74 -1.74 -4.48
CA VAL A 70 0.30 -1.67 -4.80
C VAL A 70 -0.15 -2.98 -5.45
N LEU A 71 0.54 -3.42 -6.50
CA LEU A 71 0.20 -4.66 -7.22
C LEU A 71 0.23 -5.88 -6.29
N THR A 72 1.30 -6.02 -5.52
CA THR A 72 1.48 -7.16 -4.60
C THR A 72 0.44 -7.16 -3.49
N THR A 73 0.19 -6.01 -2.87
CA THR A 73 -0.79 -5.90 -1.76
C THR A 73 -2.22 -6.07 -2.26
N HIS A 74 -2.54 -5.55 -3.45
CA HIS A 74 -3.83 -5.77 -4.09
C HIS A 74 -4.08 -7.26 -4.35
N ALA A 75 -3.08 -7.98 -4.87
CA ALA A 75 -3.19 -9.43 -5.06
C ALA A 75 -3.44 -10.18 -3.74
N GLN A 76 -2.77 -9.77 -2.66
CA GLN A 76 -2.99 -10.34 -1.31
C GLN A 76 -4.40 -10.05 -0.78
N VAL A 77 -4.91 -8.82 -0.94
CA VAL A 77 -6.30 -8.47 -0.58
C VAL A 77 -7.30 -9.32 -1.36
N ALA A 78 -7.10 -9.46 -2.67
CA ALA A 78 -7.96 -10.28 -3.52
C ALA A 78 -7.96 -11.76 -3.09
N ALA A 79 -6.79 -12.32 -2.78
CA ALA A 79 -6.65 -13.69 -2.28
C ALA A 79 -7.33 -13.86 -0.91
N ALA A 80 -7.11 -12.93 0.03
CA ALA A 80 -7.75 -12.96 1.34
C ALA A 80 -9.28 -12.86 1.23
N LYS A 81 -9.80 -12.02 0.32
CA LYS A 81 -11.23 -11.91 0.04
C LYS A 81 -11.80 -13.22 -0.49
N GLN A 82 -11.11 -13.88 -1.42
CA GLN A 82 -11.53 -15.19 -1.94
C GLN A 82 -11.53 -16.25 -0.84
N ALA A 83 -10.52 -16.27 0.02
CA ALA A 83 -10.43 -17.21 1.12
C ALA A 83 -11.55 -16.98 2.17
N VAL A 84 -11.91 -15.72 2.47
CA VAL A 84 -13.07 -15.39 3.32
C VAL A 84 -14.37 -15.90 2.69
N LEU A 85 -14.57 -15.69 1.38
CA LEU A 85 -15.77 -16.15 0.68
C LEU A 85 -15.89 -17.69 0.71
N GLN A 86 -14.79 -18.39 0.43
CA GLN A 86 -14.73 -19.85 0.52
C GLN A 86 -15.02 -20.34 1.95
N ALA A 87 -14.44 -19.71 2.97
CA ALA A 87 -14.70 -20.04 4.37
C ALA A 87 -16.16 -19.74 4.79
N LYS A 88 -16.82 -18.76 4.19
CA LYS A 88 -18.26 -18.52 4.41
C LYS A 88 -19.17 -19.52 3.69
N GLY A 89 -18.62 -20.48 2.94
CA GLY A 89 -19.39 -21.32 2.04
C GLY A 89 -19.99 -20.55 0.86
N LEU A 90 -19.60 -19.28 0.68
CA LEU A 90 -19.99 -18.45 -0.44
C LEU A 90 -19.01 -18.74 -1.57
N THR A 91 -19.26 -19.80 -2.34
CA THR A 91 -18.49 -20.03 -3.56
C THR A 91 -18.78 -18.89 -4.53
N PRO A 92 -17.76 -18.15 -5.02
CA PRO A 92 -17.98 -17.27 -6.15
C PRO A 92 -18.36 -18.17 -7.34
N THR A 93 -19.63 -18.14 -7.71
CA THR A 93 -20.12 -18.80 -8.92
C THR A 93 -19.39 -18.18 -10.11
N SER A 94 -18.39 -18.87 -10.64
CA SER A 94 -17.98 -18.69 -12.03
C SER A 94 -17.28 -19.93 -12.56
N SER A 95 -17.83 -20.42 -13.68
CA SER A 95 -17.36 -21.49 -14.59
C SER A 95 -17.41 -22.96 -14.12
N SER A 96 -18.57 -23.58 -14.38
CA SER A 96 -18.79 -24.88 -15.04
C SER A 96 -17.92 -26.10 -14.68
N ALA A 97 -18.50 -27.03 -13.91
CA ALA A 97 -18.87 -28.39 -14.34
C ALA A 97 -19.47 -29.18 -13.15
N PRO A 98 -20.65 -29.82 -13.27
CA PRO A 98 -21.15 -30.71 -12.23
C PRO A 98 -20.57 -32.10 -12.49
N SER A 99 -19.79 -32.64 -11.56
CA SER A 99 -19.41 -34.06 -11.62
C SER A 99 -19.72 -34.76 -10.31
N ILE A 100 -20.88 -35.43 -10.35
CA ILE A 100 -21.14 -36.76 -9.80
C ILE A 100 -21.35 -36.82 -8.28
N VAL A 101 -22.64 -36.73 -7.93
CA VAL A 101 -23.30 -37.55 -6.90
C VAL A 101 -22.70 -38.95 -6.86
N ASN A 102 -22.11 -39.34 -5.73
CA ASN A 102 -21.93 -40.75 -5.41
C ASN A 102 -22.63 -41.08 -4.10
N SER A 103 -23.95 -41.23 -4.20
CA SER A 103 -24.74 -42.02 -3.28
C SER A 103 -24.25 -43.47 -3.38
N THR A 104 -23.44 -43.92 -2.43
CA THR A 104 -23.14 -45.36 -2.31
C THR A 104 -23.99 -45.93 -1.20
N SER A 105 -25.18 -46.36 -1.59
CA SER A 105 -25.95 -47.37 -0.88
C SER A 105 -25.22 -48.70 -1.01
N SER A 106 -24.96 -49.37 0.12
CA SER A 106 -24.61 -50.79 0.13
C SER A 106 -25.54 -51.52 1.09
N SER A 107 -26.20 -52.51 0.52
CA SER A 107 -27.35 -53.24 1.02
C SER A 107 -27.00 -54.46 1.88
N SER A 108 -27.95 -54.79 2.77
CA SER A 108 -28.44 -56.14 3.14
C SER A 108 -27.46 -57.20 3.68
N SER A 109 -27.73 -57.69 4.90
CA SER A 109 -28.22 -59.08 5.14
C SER A 109 -28.60 -59.32 6.60
N THR A 110 -29.48 -60.29 6.78
CA THR A 110 -30.38 -60.65 7.88
C THR A 110 -29.71 -61.28 9.12
N SER A 111 -30.26 -61.02 10.31
CA SER A 111 -30.51 -62.06 11.34
C SER A 111 -31.33 -61.52 12.52
N ASN A 112 -32.46 -62.18 12.78
CA ASN A 112 -33.26 -62.06 14.01
C ASN A 112 -32.41 -62.33 15.25
N ALA A 113 -32.48 -61.44 16.25
CA ALA A 113 -32.41 -61.81 17.67
C ALA A 113 -32.90 -60.61 18.50
N SER A 114 -34.07 -60.76 19.12
CA SER A 114 -34.56 -59.87 20.16
C SER A 114 -33.52 -59.78 21.28
N SER A 115 -33.08 -58.57 21.59
CA SER A 115 -32.31 -58.25 22.79
C SER A 115 -32.66 -56.82 23.24
N PRO A 116 -32.76 -56.57 24.55
CA PRO A 116 -33.28 -55.32 25.09
C PRO A 116 -32.39 -54.13 24.73
N PRO A 117 -32.91 -52.89 24.73
CA PRO A 117 -32.10 -51.71 24.44
C PRO A 117 -31.05 -51.56 25.55
N SER A 118 -29.80 -51.89 25.22
CA SER A 118 -28.64 -51.53 26.04
C SER A 118 -28.56 -50.01 26.19
N PRO A 119 -28.15 -49.50 27.36
CA PRO A 119 -28.15 -48.07 27.63
C PRO A 119 -27.17 -47.35 26.69
N LEU A 120 -27.68 -46.25 26.14
CA LEU A 120 -27.03 -45.22 25.33
C LEU A 120 -25.50 -45.19 25.44
N SER A 121 -24.87 -45.47 24.31
CA SER A 121 -23.42 -45.44 24.11
C SER A 121 -22.81 -44.08 24.46
N PRO A 122 -21.63 -44.03 25.13
CA PRO A 122 -20.85 -42.80 25.31
C PRO A 122 -20.31 -42.22 23.98
N LEU A 123 -20.46 -42.94 22.87
CA LEU A 123 -19.99 -42.58 21.54
C LEU A 123 -20.74 -41.36 20.95
N ASN A 124 -21.98 -41.11 21.38
CA ASN A 124 -22.78 -40.00 20.85
C ASN A 124 -22.35 -38.62 21.39
N ASN A 125 -21.83 -38.59 22.63
CA ASN A 125 -21.32 -37.35 23.24
C ASN A 125 -19.99 -36.92 22.60
N HIS A 126 -19.15 -37.87 22.18
CA HIS A 126 -17.87 -37.57 21.54
C HIS A 126 -18.08 -36.96 20.14
N MET A 127 -18.97 -37.54 19.33
CA MET A 127 -19.31 -36.95 18.03
C MET A 127 -19.96 -35.57 18.14
N HIS A 128 -20.77 -35.33 19.17
CA HIS A 128 -21.39 -34.03 19.40
C HIS A 128 -20.36 -32.98 19.84
N GLN A 129 -19.38 -33.38 20.67
CA GLN A 129 -18.29 -32.52 21.12
C GLN A 129 -17.29 -32.22 19.99
N ASP A 130 -16.98 -33.18 19.13
CA ASP A 130 -16.16 -32.98 17.94
C ASP A 130 -16.84 -32.07 16.91
N LEU A 131 -18.16 -32.19 16.75
CA LEU A 131 -18.93 -31.29 15.89
C LEU A 131 -18.93 -29.85 16.42
N LEU A 132 -19.13 -29.68 17.73
CA LEU A 132 -19.07 -28.36 18.38
C LEU A 132 -17.66 -27.75 18.29
N ASN A 133 -16.62 -28.55 18.53
CA ASN A 133 -15.23 -28.12 18.38
C ASN A 133 -14.89 -27.75 16.93
N GLY A 134 -15.41 -28.52 15.95
CA GLY A 134 -15.23 -28.25 14.53
C GLY A 134 -15.91 -26.94 14.09
N ILE A 135 -17.13 -26.68 14.56
CA ILE A 135 -17.86 -25.43 14.30
C ILE A 135 -17.14 -24.23 14.94
N GLN A 136 -16.67 -24.39 16.18
CA GLN A 136 -15.94 -23.34 16.88
C GLN A 136 -14.59 -23.03 16.21
N ALA A 137 -13.83 -24.06 15.82
CA ALA A 137 -12.58 -23.90 15.08
C ALA A 137 -12.81 -23.24 13.71
N HIS A 138 -13.93 -23.58 13.05
CA HIS A 138 -14.31 -22.95 11.79
C HIS A 138 -14.63 -21.46 11.98
N GLY A 139 -15.40 -21.10 13.02
CA GLY A 139 -15.72 -19.71 13.34
C GLY A 139 -14.48 -18.86 13.63
N GLN A 140 -13.56 -19.37 14.45
CA GLN A 140 -12.28 -18.70 14.75
C GLN A 140 -11.40 -18.53 13.51
N ASN A 141 -11.41 -19.51 12.60
CA ASN A 141 -10.66 -19.41 11.35
C ASN A 141 -11.25 -18.32 10.44
N LEU A 142 -12.58 -18.28 10.32
CA LEU A 142 -13.26 -17.24 9.53
C LEU A 142 -12.96 -15.84 10.06
N GLU A 143 -13.08 -15.64 11.38
CA GLU A 143 -12.79 -14.35 12.02
C GLU A 143 -11.33 -13.90 11.77
N ARG A 144 -10.37 -14.83 11.84
CA ARG A 144 -8.97 -14.55 11.52
C ARG A 144 -8.79 -14.11 10.05
N LEU A 145 -9.45 -14.80 9.11
CA LEU A 145 -9.37 -14.45 7.70
C LEU A 145 -10.00 -13.07 7.42
N GLU A 146 -11.11 -12.75 8.07
CA GLU A 146 -11.75 -11.44 7.95
C GLU A 146 -10.86 -10.32 8.48
N GLN A 147 -10.24 -10.51 9.64
CA GLN A 147 -9.26 -9.57 10.20
C GLN A 147 -8.08 -9.37 9.25
N GLN A 148 -7.53 -10.45 8.70
CA GLN A 148 -6.42 -10.38 7.74
C GLN A 148 -6.82 -9.62 6.46
N HIS A 149 -8.03 -9.83 5.94
CA HIS A 149 -8.53 -9.10 4.78
C HIS A 149 -8.65 -7.60 5.07
N VAL A 150 -9.16 -7.22 6.24
CA VAL A 150 -9.26 -5.82 6.67
C VAL A 150 -7.86 -5.19 6.80
N GLU A 151 -6.93 -5.86 7.46
CA GLU A 151 -5.56 -5.39 7.64
C GLU A 151 -4.85 -5.15 6.29
N LEU A 152 -4.95 -6.11 5.37
CA LEU A 152 -4.39 -5.97 4.02
C LEU A 152 -5.06 -4.83 3.24
N GLY A 153 -6.37 -4.61 3.42
CA GLY A 153 -7.08 -3.48 2.82
C GLY A 153 -6.61 -2.12 3.33
N LEU A 154 -6.36 -2.01 4.64
CA LEU A 154 -5.76 -0.81 5.25
C LEU A 154 -4.34 -0.58 4.72
N LYS A 155 -3.54 -1.64 4.62
CA LYS A 155 -2.18 -1.57 4.06
C LYS A 155 -2.19 -1.11 2.60
N LEU A 156 -3.06 -1.66 1.76
CA LEU A 156 -3.21 -1.23 0.37
C LEU A 156 -3.57 0.26 0.29
N SER A 157 -4.50 0.70 1.14
CA SER A 157 -4.91 2.10 1.22
C SER A 157 -3.75 3.02 1.62
N GLN A 158 -2.91 2.60 2.56
CA GLN A 158 -1.70 3.34 2.93
C GLN A 158 -0.72 3.44 1.78
N VAL A 159 -0.42 2.33 1.11
CA VAL A 159 0.54 2.29 -0.01
C VAL A 159 0.08 3.19 -1.16
N LEU A 160 -1.23 3.24 -1.43
CA LEU A 160 -1.79 4.14 -2.43
C LEU A 160 -1.61 5.62 -2.05
N ARG A 161 -1.75 5.98 -0.77
CA ARG A 161 -1.48 7.34 -0.27
C ARG A 161 0.00 7.69 -0.43
N ASP A 162 0.90 6.81 0.01
CA ASP A 162 2.34 7.03 -0.08
C ASP A 162 2.80 7.21 -1.54
N LYS A 163 2.24 6.41 -2.45
CA LYS A 163 2.48 6.57 -3.90
C LYS A 163 2.05 7.96 -4.39
N ALA A 164 0.85 8.40 -4.01
CA ALA A 164 0.32 9.69 -4.42
C ALA A 164 1.18 10.84 -3.88
N GLU A 165 1.64 10.76 -2.63
CA GLU A 165 2.52 11.74 -2.02
C GLU A 165 3.89 11.80 -2.72
N ALA A 166 4.46 10.66 -3.10
CA ALA A 166 5.70 10.60 -3.85
C ALA A 166 5.56 11.24 -5.26
N GLU A 167 4.45 10.98 -5.95
CA GLU A 167 4.15 11.60 -7.25
C GLU A 167 3.93 13.11 -7.14
N GLU A 168 3.23 13.56 -6.09
CA GLU A 168 3.01 14.98 -5.84
C GLU A 168 4.34 15.68 -5.49
N THR A 169 5.15 15.08 -4.63
CA THR A 169 6.49 15.60 -4.26
C THR A 169 7.37 15.74 -5.49
N LYS A 170 7.41 14.72 -6.36
CA LYS A 170 8.13 14.76 -7.64
C LYS A 170 7.66 15.95 -8.50
N LYS A 171 6.34 16.19 -8.59
CA LYS A 171 5.78 17.32 -9.35
C LYS A 171 6.22 18.66 -8.74
N ARG A 172 6.05 18.84 -7.43
CA ARG A 172 6.44 20.09 -6.73
C ARG A 172 7.91 20.42 -6.93
N LEU A 173 8.79 19.42 -6.84
CA LEU A 173 10.24 19.59 -7.05
C LEU A 173 10.57 19.97 -8.49
N ASN A 174 9.90 19.36 -9.48
CA ASN A 174 10.06 19.73 -10.88
C ASN A 174 9.63 21.18 -11.15
N ASP A 175 8.48 21.60 -10.61
CA ASP A 175 7.98 22.97 -10.75
C ASP A 175 8.91 23.99 -10.09
N TYR A 176 9.51 23.64 -8.93
CA TYR A 176 10.55 24.45 -8.30
C TYR A 176 11.79 24.56 -9.19
N MET A 177 12.30 23.45 -9.72
CA MET A 177 13.48 23.46 -10.59
C MET A 177 13.26 24.31 -11.86
N MET A 178 12.07 24.28 -12.44
CA MET A 178 11.73 25.11 -13.60
C MET A 178 11.76 26.61 -13.25
N ARG A 179 11.21 26.99 -12.10
CA ARG A 179 11.26 28.37 -11.58
C ARG A 179 12.70 28.81 -11.27
N ALA A 180 13.47 27.97 -10.58
CA ALA A 180 14.88 28.22 -10.27
C ALA A 180 15.72 28.42 -11.55
N LYS A 181 15.52 27.59 -12.58
CA LYS A 181 16.19 27.76 -13.89
C LYS A 181 15.82 29.07 -14.58
N SER A 182 14.54 29.47 -14.53
CA SER A 182 14.13 30.79 -15.06
C SER A 182 14.84 31.91 -14.33
N ARG A 183 14.81 31.86 -12.99
CA ARG A 183 15.40 32.88 -12.14
C ARG A 183 16.91 33.01 -12.33
N ILE A 184 17.63 31.89 -12.42
CA ILE A 184 19.08 31.89 -12.72
C ILE A 184 19.35 32.62 -14.03
N ARG A 185 18.61 32.32 -15.10
CA ARG A 185 18.78 32.99 -16.40
C ARG A 185 18.52 34.49 -16.32
N GLU A 186 17.48 34.90 -15.60
CA GLU A 186 17.18 36.32 -15.42
C GLU A 186 18.29 37.06 -14.67
N ILE A 187 18.83 36.46 -13.60
CA ILE A 187 19.94 37.05 -12.85
C ILE A 187 21.22 37.08 -13.71
N GLU A 188 21.55 35.99 -14.40
CA GLU A 188 22.73 35.90 -15.28
C GLU A 188 22.68 36.93 -16.41
N GLN A 189 21.51 37.11 -17.04
CA GLN A 189 21.29 38.15 -18.04
C GLN A 189 21.55 39.53 -17.43
N LYS A 190 20.99 39.82 -16.26
CA LYS A 190 21.15 41.12 -15.61
C LYS A 190 22.57 41.40 -15.17
N LEU A 191 23.30 40.37 -14.73
CA LEU A 191 24.72 40.47 -14.36
C LEU A 191 25.65 40.65 -15.58
N SER A 192 25.16 40.40 -16.81
CA SER A 192 25.92 40.60 -18.05
C SER A 192 25.70 41.97 -18.73
N GLU A 193 24.67 42.72 -18.30
CA GLU A 193 24.44 44.13 -18.67
C GLU A 193 25.46 45.08 -18.02
#